data_AF-A0AAW1M753-F1
#
_entry.id   AF-A0AAW1M753-F1
#
_cell.length_a   1.000
_cell.length_b   1.000
_cell.length_c   1.000
_cell.angle_alpha   90.00
_cell.angle_beta   90.00
_cell.angle_gamma   90.00
#
_symmetry.space_group_name_H-M   'P 1'
#
loop_
_entity.id
_entity.type
_entity.pdbx_description
1 polymer ?
#
loop_
_entity_poly.entity_id
_entity_poly.type
_entity_poly.pdbx_seq_one_letter_code
_entity_poly.pdbx_strand_id
1 'polypeptide(L)'
;MASARDGGGMWRPCPFEHAANINTLAMDSSRNMEIIEDLDNFTVAKNYYLKMGKPWKRGYLIYGPSGPGKSTLIACMANLVKYHVFELDLTTICNNSELRTLLVCKIHYCD
;
A
#
# COMPACT_ATOMS: atom_id res chain seq x y z
N MET A 1 -7.10 3.83 -6.74
CA MET A 1 -7.18 3.18 -5.42
C MET A 1 -8.31 2.17 -5.49
N ALA A 2 -8.32 1.18 -4.62
CA ALA A 2 -9.50 0.35 -4.40
C ALA A 2 -9.84 0.28 -2.92
N SER A 3 -11.13 0.23 -2.62
CA SER A 3 -11.62 0.18 -1.25
C SER A 3 -12.55 -1.01 -1.08
N ALA A 4 -12.34 -1.78 -0.01
CA ALA A 4 -13.22 -2.87 0.40
C ALA A 4 -13.88 -2.44 1.73
N ARG A 5 -14.96 -1.65 1.61
CA ARG A 5 -15.72 -1.10 2.75
C ARG A 5 -17.07 -1.78 2.96
N ASP A 6 -17.64 -2.36 1.91
CA ASP A 6 -18.91 -3.07 1.99
C ASP A 6 -18.61 -4.56 2.00
N GLY A 7 -19.09 -5.30 3.00
CA GLY A 7 -18.85 -6.74 3.28
C GLY A 7 -19.35 -7.72 2.22
N GLY A 8 -19.21 -7.37 0.94
CA GLY A 8 -19.48 -8.19 -0.23
C GLY A 8 -18.22 -8.81 -0.83
N GLY A 9 -17.09 -8.80 -0.11
CA GLY A 9 -15.85 -9.49 -0.52
C GLY A 9 -15.23 -9.04 -1.85
N MET A 10 -15.55 -7.82 -2.34
CA MET A 10 -15.08 -7.33 -3.64
C MET A 10 -14.46 -5.94 -3.54
N TRP A 11 -13.32 -5.75 -4.20
CA TRP A 11 -12.64 -4.47 -4.35
C TRP A 11 -13.45 -3.52 -5.24
N ARG A 12 -13.71 -2.29 -4.78
CA ARG A 12 -14.30 -1.25 -5.61
C ARG A 12 -13.27 -0.22 -6.05
N PRO A 13 -13.13 0.08 -7.35
CA PRO A 13 -12.30 1.18 -7.82
C PRO A 13 -12.73 2.51 -7.21
N CYS A 14 -11.76 3.31 -6.80
CA CYS A 14 -11.93 4.67 -6.34
C CYS A 14 -10.81 5.54 -6.94
N PRO A 15 -11.12 6.75 -7.44
CA PRO A 15 -10.09 7.69 -7.87
C PRO A 15 -9.03 7.88 -6.77
N PHE A 16 -7.76 7.85 -7.17
CA PHE A 16 -6.65 8.15 -6.28
C PHE A 16 -5.88 9.32 -6.86
N GLU A 17 -6.28 10.52 -6.44
CA GLU A 17 -5.57 11.74 -6.73
C GLU A 17 -5.12 12.34 -5.41
N HIS A 18 -3.86 12.12 -5.07
CA HIS A 18 -3.26 12.70 -3.88
C HIS A 18 -2.06 13.56 -4.29
N ALA A 19 -2.12 14.86 -3.99
CA ALA A 19 -1.06 15.82 -4.31
C ALA A 19 0.24 15.60 -3.51
N ALA A 20 0.29 14.57 -2.65
CA ALA A 20 1.39 14.35 -1.74
C ALA A 20 2.57 13.71 -2.48
N ASN A 21 3.72 14.36 -2.35
CA ASN A 21 5.01 13.84 -2.77
C ASN A 21 5.98 13.90 -1.59
N ILE A 22 7.12 13.21 -1.71
CA ILE A 22 8.09 13.14 -0.62
C ILE A 22 8.61 14.53 -0.21
N ASN A 23 8.68 15.49 -1.15
CA ASN A 23 9.15 16.85 -0.87
C ASN A 23 8.12 17.68 -0.07
N THR A 24 6.83 17.34 -0.17
CA THR A 24 5.74 17.99 0.58
C THR A 24 5.50 17.36 1.96
N LEU A 25 6.14 16.22 2.25
CA LEU A 25 5.94 15.50 3.49
C LEU A 25 6.81 16.11 4.60
N ALA A 26 6.16 16.74 5.58
CA ALA A 26 6.82 17.29 6.77
C ALA A 26 7.26 16.18 7.74
N MET A 27 8.36 15.50 7.42
CA MET A 27 9.00 14.47 8.22
C MET A 27 10.52 14.66 8.20
N ASP A 28 11.21 14.03 9.16
CA ASP A 28 12.66 14.05 9.21
C ASP A 28 13.27 13.50 7.91
N SER A 29 14.20 14.26 7.33
CA SER A 29 14.78 13.96 6.01
C SER A 29 15.52 12.62 5.97
N SER A 30 16.16 12.19 7.07
CA SER A 30 16.88 10.92 7.13
C SER A 30 15.92 9.74 7.03
N ARG A 31 14.82 9.77 7.78
CA ARG A 31 13.78 8.74 7.74
C ARG A 31 13.09 8.64 6.39
N ASN A 32 12.86 9.79 5.73
CA ASN A 32 12.30 9.79 4.39
C ASN A 32 13.25 9.10 3.39
N MET A 33 14.56 9.35 3.47
CA MET A 33 15.54 8.69 2.61
C MET A 33 15.60 7.18 2.84
N GLU A 34 15.58 6.72 4.10
CA GLU A 34 15.55 5.27 4.41
C GLU A 34 14.36 4.56 3.76
N ILE A 35 13.17 5.18 3.80
CA ILE A 35 11.97 4.62 3.19
C ILE A 35 12.10 4.59 1.65
N ILE A 36 12.62 5.66 1.05
CA ILE A 36 12.83 5.73 -0.40
C ILE A 36 13.80 4.65 -0.86
N GLU A 37 14.94 4.53 -0.18
CA GLU A 37 15.99 3.57 -0.51
C GLU A 37 15.47 2.13 -0.38
N ASP A 38 14.71 1.83 0.68
CA ASP A 38 14.09 0.51 0.85
C ASP A 38 13.06 0.19 -0.24
N LEU A 39 12.25 1.17 -0.64
CA LEU A 39 11.28 1.01 -1.72
C LEU A 39 11.99 0.75 -3.06
N ASP A 40 13.03 1.52 -3.39
CA ASP A 40 13.78 1.36 -4.63
C ASP A 40 14.43 -0.03 -4.69
N ASN A 41 15.13 -0.42 -3.62
CA ASN A 41 15.72 -1.75 -3.46
C ASN A 41 14.68 -2.87 -3.58
N PHE A 42 13.50 -2.71 -2.98
CA PHE A 42 12.43 -3.70 -3.08
C PHE A 42 11.90 -3.85 -4.51
N THR A 43 11.80 -2.76 -5.28
CA THR A 43 11.30 -2.82 -6.66
C THR A 43 12.24 -3.59 -7.59
N VAL A 44 13.56 -3.38 -7.47
CA VAL A 44 14.57 -4.08 -8.30
C VAL A 44 14.83 -5.52 -7.85
N ALA A 45 14.55 -5.85 -6.58
CA ALA A 45 14.80 -7.17 -6.02
C ALA A 45 13.84 -8.28 -6.50
N LYS A 46 12.82 -7.98 -7.33
CA LYS A 46 11.83 -8.97 -7.79
C LYS A 46 12.47 -10.27 -8.32
N ASN A 47 13.46 -10.13 -9.21
CA ASN A 47 14.15 -11.28 -9.81
C ASN A 47 14.97 -12.08 -8.78
N TYR A 48 15.53 -11.41 -7.78
CA TYR A 48 16.25 -12.06 -6.69
C TYR A 48 15.32 -12.91 -5.83
N TYR A 49 14.15 -12.38 -5.44
CA TYR A 49 13.15 -13.12 -4.67
C TYR A 49 12.64 -14.36 -5.43
N LEU A 50 12.37 -14.21 -6.73
CA LEU A 50 11.95 -15.31 -7.59
C LEU A 50 13.01 -16.41 -7.69
N LYS A 51 14.29 -16.05 -7.89
CA LYS A 51 15.41 -17.01 -7.94
C LYS A 51 15.58 -17.80 -6.63
N MET A 52 15.31 -17.15 -5.50
CA MET A 52 15.42 -17.75 -4.17
C MET A 52 14.16 -18.53 -3.74
N GLY A 53 13.11 -18.55 -4.57
CA GLY A 53 11.83 -19.18 -4.24
C GLY A 53 11.08 -18.49 -3.08
N LYS A 54 11.40 -17.23 -2.77
CA LYS A 54 10.78 -16.47 -1.68
C LYS A 54 9.62 -15.60 -2.20
N PRO A 55 8.51 -15.46 -1.45
CA PRO A 55 7.45 -14.53 -1.81
C PRO A 55 7.98 -13.09 -1.91
N TRP A 56 7.74 -12.43 -3.05
CA TRP A 56 8.08 -11.01 -3.23
C TRP A 56 7.02 -10.14 -2.54
N LYS A 57 7.19 -9.92 -1.24
CA LYS A 57 6.28 -9.15 -0.37
C LYS A 57 7.09 -8.27 0.58
N ARG A 58 6.60 -7.05 0.83
CA ARG A 58 7.17 -6.10 1.79
C ARG A 58 6.05 -5.53 2.66
N GLY A 59 6.26 -5.48 3.97
CA GLY A 59 5.30 -4.93 4.94
C GLY A 59 5.94 -3.82 5.75
N TYR A 60 5.19 -2.71 5.93
CA TYR A 60 5.61 -1.57 6.73
C TYR A 60 4.62 -1.35 7.87
N LEU A 61 5.15 -1.01 9.05
CA LEU A 61 4.34 -0.58 10.20
C LEU A 61 4.63 0.90 10.47
N ILE A 62 3.68 1.77 10.13
CA ILE A 62 3.79 3.20 10.36
C ILE A 62 3.00 3.54 11.63
N TYR A 63 3.70 3.93 12.69
CA TYR A 63 3.10 4.23 13.99
C TYR A 63 3.58 5.59 14.52
N GLY A 64 2.86 6.16 15.48
CA GLY A 64 3.20 7.41 16.16
C GLY A 64 1.96 8.22 16.56
N PRO A 65 2.14 9.45 17.07
CA PRO A 65 1.04 10.33 17.51
C PRO A 65 -0.04 10.53 16.43
N SER A 66 -1.29 10.78 16.84
CA SER A 66 -2.38 11.07 15.91
C SER A 66 -2.07 12.32 15.06
N GLY A 67 -2.32 12.24 13.75
CA GLY A 67 -2.06 13.32 12.81
C GLY A 67 -2.02 12.85 11.35
N PRO A 68 -2.04 13.78 10.37
CA PRO A 68 -2.20 13.45 8.94
C PRO A 68 -0.98 12.79 8.30
N GLY A 69 0.19 12.83 8.94
CA GLY A 69 1.46 12.42 8.32
C GLY A 69 1.56 10.95 7.90
N LYS A 70 0.81 10.04 8.54
CA LYS A 70 0.92 8.60 8.25
C LYS A 70 0.23 8.22 6.93
N SER A 71 -1.04 8.63 6.77
CA SER A 71 -1.78 8.39 5.54
C SER A 71 -1.17 9.16 4.36
N THR A 72 -0.69 10.39 4.60
CA THR A 72 0.04 11.17 3.60
C THR A 72 1.34 10.47 3.17
N LEU A 73 2.08 9.86 4.11
CA LEU A 73 3.27 9.08 3.77
C LEU A 73 2.93 7.89 2.87
N ILE A 74 1.86 7.14 3.16
CA ILE A 74 1.40 6.04 2.29
C ILE A 74 1.11 6.55 0.88
N ALA A 75 0.46 7.71 0.76
CA ALA A 75 0.18 8.32 -0.54
C ALA A 75 1.45 8.75 -1.29
N CYS A 76 2.42 9.34 -0.60
CA CYS A 76 3.73 9.67 -1.16
C CYS A 76 4.45 8.42 -1.68
N MET A 77 4.48 7.34 -0.89
CA MET A 77 5.11 6.08 -1.26
C MET A 77 4.47 5.51 -2.53
N ALA A 78 3.14 5.45 -2.59
CA ALA A 78 2.41 4.95 -3.75
C ALA A 78 2.69 5.78 -5.02
N ASN A 79 2.73 7.11 -4.89
CA ASN A 79 3.07 8.03 -5.98
C ASN A 79 4.51 7.89 -6.47
N LEU A 80 5.44 7.55 -5.57
CA LEU A 80 6.86 7.33 -5.86
C LEU A 80 7.06 6.05 -6.70
N VAL A 81 6.52 4.91 -6.24
CA VAL A 81 6.66 3.62 -6.94
C VAL A 81 5.64 3.40 -8.06
N LYS A 82 4.69 4.33 -8.23
CA LYS A 82 3.56 4.25 -9.19
C LYS A 82 2.65 3.03 -8.97
N TYR A 83 2.40 2.67 -7.71
CA TYR A 83 1.56 1.53 -7.36
C TYR A 83 0.14 1.96 -6.97
N HIS A 84 -0.83 1.07 -7.17
CA HIS A 84 -2.20 1.28 -6.69
C HIS A 84 -2.29 1.08 -5.18
N VAL A 85 -3.00 2.00 -4.50
CA VAL A 85 -3.32 1.88 -3.08
C VAL A 85 -4.63 1.08 -2.90
N PHE A 86 -4.62 0.17 -1.95
CA PHE A 86 -5.77 -0.62 -1.53
C PHE A 86 -6.05 -0.31 -0.07
N GLU A 87 -7.29 0.08 0.23
CA GLU A 87 -7.74 0.36 1.59
C GLU A 87 -8.70 -0.73 2.05
N LEU A 88 -8.35 -1.33 3.18
CA LEU A 88 -9.09 -2.40 3.80
C LEU A 88 -9.45 -1.96 5.23
N ASP A 89 -10.74 -1.87 5.51
CA ASP A 89 -11.23 -1.67 6.88
C ASP A 89 -11.48 -3.03 7.51
N LEU A 90 -10.67 -3.39 8.53
CA LEU A 90 -10.83 -4.67 9.21
C LEU A 90 -12.11 -4.75 10.05
N THR A 91 -12.74 -3.62 10.38
CA THR A 91 -13.98 -3.59 11.17
C THR A 91 -15.21 -4.02 10.37
N THR A 92 -15.14 -3.94 9.04
CA THR A 92 -16.23 -4.31 8.13
C THR A 92 -16.14 -5.77 7.67
N ILE A 93 -15.06 -6.48 8.01
CA ILE A 93 -14.82 -7.88 7.63
C ILE A 93 -15.36 -8.81 8.72
N CYS A 94 -16.26 -9.72 8.35
CA CYS A 94 -16.93 -10.56 9.33
C CYS A 94 -16.13 -11.81 9.72
N ASN A 95 -15.28 -12.34 8.82
CA ASN A 95 -14.55 -13.58 9.07
C ASN A 95 -13.27 -13.73 8.24
N ASN A 96 -12.44 -14.71 8.61
CA ASN A 96 -11.16 -15.00 7.95
C ASN A 96 -11.32 -15.45 6.49
N SER A 97 -12.45 -16.06 6.12
CA SER A 97 -12.68 -16.49 4.74
C SER A 97 -12.86 -15.28 3.82
N GLU A 98 -13.62 -14.28 4.27
CA GLU A 98 -13.78 -13.01 3.55
C GLU A 98 -12.46 -12.24 3.41
N LEU A 99 -11.67 -12.14 4.49
CA LEU A 99 -10.34 -11.54 4.45
C LEU A 99 -9.43 -12.24 3.41
N ARG A 100 -9.41 -13.58 3.40
CA ARG A 100 -8.60 -14.36 2.45
C ARG A 100 -9.04 -14.11 1.02
N THR A 101 -10.34 -14.05 0.77
CA THR A 101 -10.89 -13.71 -0.55
C THR A 101 -10.39 -12.35 -1.00
N LEU A 102 -10.51 -11.31 -0.17
CA LEU A 102 -10.03 -9.96 -0.50
C LEU A 102 -8.52 -9.90 -0.78
N LEU A 103 -7.71 -10.65 -0.02
CA LEU A 103 -6.24 -10.68 -0.20
C LEU A 103 -5.77 -11.43 -1.45
N VAL A 104 -6.59 -12.33 -2.00
CA VAL A 104 -6.25 -13.15 -3.19
C VAL A 104 -6.92 -12.61 -4.45
N CYS A 105 -8.10 -11.98 -4.32
CA CYS A 105 -8.83 -11.40 -5.43
C CYS A 105 -8.02 -10.29 -6.11
N LYS A 106 -7.81 -10.43 -7.41
CA LYS A 106 -7.29 -9.36 -8.27
C LYS A 106 -8.43 -8.39 -8.58
N ILE A 107 -8.12 -7.10 -8.67
CA ILE A 107 -9.03 -6.15 -9.33
C ILE A 107 -9.08 -6.55 -10.79
N HIS A 108 -10.26 -6.95 -11.26
CA HIS A 108 -10.55 -6.90 -12.69
C HIS A 108 -10.78 -5.43 -13.02
N TYR A 109 -9.78 -4.78 -13.61
CA TYR A 109 -10.05 -3.55 -14.33
C TYR A 109 -10.94 -3.96 -15.51
N CYS A 110 -12.14 -3.41 -15.58
CA CYS A 110 -12.87 -3.40 -16.85
C CYS A 110 -12.06 -2.47 -17.77
N ASP A 111 -11.42 -3.05 -18.79
CA ASP A 111 -10.84 -2.31 -19.92
C ASP A 111 -11.94 -1.60 -20.72
#